data_AF-A0A9D9WZE2-F1
#
_entry.id   AF-A0A9D9WZE2-F1
#
_cell.length_a   1.000
_cell.length_b   1.000
_cell.length_c   1.000
_cell.angle_alpha   90.00
_cell.angle_beta   90.00
_cell.angle_gamma   90.00
#
_symmetry.space_group_name_H-M   'P 1'
#
loop_
_entity.id
_entity.type
_entity.pdbx_description
1 polymer ?
#
loop_
_entity_poly.entity_id
_entity_poly.type
_entity_poly.pdbx_seq_one_letter_code
_entity_poly.pdbx_strand_id
1 'polypeptide(L)'
;MSEESEKRAMVDRFEFFAAILLGLAAISTALSSFQAGMWDGKQAEAYGRANTEATAAAAERARATVEMSKDAQIDITAYQLIEQGLNNAESNPSVSNSSFEIASYLYTRQMSDAGYKALGLPPEAKKDSGDDEEKTEALKGDILDKASNKDLVGDENYLKEMLAKSDELNAQSQKTFKEGNDANDTGDKFELANVLFAVSMFFMGIALVFKTEIKWKVLIAGGLILIVPFVYMLTLPWTF
;
A
#
# COMPACT_ATOMS: atom_id res chain seq x y z
N MET A 1 -50.43 -50.71 -33.20
CA MET A 1 -49.47 -49.68 -32.73
C MET A 1 -49.09 -48.86 -33.95
N SER A 2 -49.55 -47.62 -34.02
CA SER A 2 -49.30 -46.75 -35.18
C SER A 2 -47.81 -46.39 -35.26
N GLU A 3 -47.28 -46.32 -36.49
CA GLU A 3 -45.91 -45.89 -36.83
C GLU A 3 -45.53 -44.51 -36.24
N GLU A 4 -46.51 -43.78 -35.71
CA GLU A 4 -46.35 -42.46 -35.09
C GLU A 4 -45.71 -42.51 -33.69
N SER A 5 -45.81 -43.63 -32.96
CA SER A 5 -45.23 -43.74 -31.61
C SER A 5 -43.73 -44.07 -31.60
N GLU A 6 -43.19 -44.59 -32.71
CA GLU A 6 -41.77 -44.98 -32.81
C GLU A 6 -40.86 -43.78 -33.14
N LYS A 7 -41.43 -42.71 -33.72
CA LYS A 7 -40.69 -41.49 -34.09
C LYS A 7 -40.33 -40.57 -32.91
N ARG A 8 -40.75 -40.88 -31.68
CA ARG A 8 -40.66 -39.98 -30.51
C ARG A 8 -39.66 -40.40 -29.43
N ALA A 9 -38.83 -41.42 -29.62
CA ALA A 9 -37.98 -41.93 -28.53
C ALA A 9 -36.51 -42.21 -28.92
N MET A 10 -35.92 -41.41 -29.80
CA MET A 10 -34.47 -41.37 -29.96
C MET A 10 -34.09 -39.90 -30.07
N VAL A 11 -33.39 -39.37 -29.06
CA VAL A 11 -32.82 -38.01 -29.09
C VAL A 11 -32.09 -37.85 -30.41
N ASP A 12 -32.45 -36.83 -31.21
CA ASP A 12 -31.71 -36.52 -32.45
C ASP A 12 -30.24 -36.35 -32.03
N ARG A 13 -29.31 -37.02 -32.70
CA ARG A 13 -27.87 -36.97 -32.35
C ARG A 13 -27.42 -35.52 -32.22
N PHE A 14 -27.94 -34.64 -33.06
CA PHE A 14 -27.72 -33.20 -32.96
C PHE A 14 -28.12 -32.60 -31.61
N GLU A 15 -29.33 -32.88 -31.12
CA GLU A 15 -29.84 -32.36 -29.84
C GLU A 15 -28.98 -32.84 -28.67
N PHE A 16 -28.55 -34.10 -28.70
CA PHE A 16 -27.65 -34.65 -27.69
C PHE A 16 -26.31 -33.91 -27.63
N PHE A 17 -25.64 -33.72 -28.77
CA PHE A 17 -24.36 -33.00 -28.82
C PHE A 17 -24.52 -31.52 -28.48
N ALA A 18 -25.57 -30.87 -28.97
CA ALA A 18 -25.84 -29.47 -28.65
C ALA A 18 -26.09 -29.26 -27.15
N ALA A 19 -26.86 -30.15 -26.51
CA ALA A 19 -27.10 -30.12 -25.08
C ALA A 19 -25.81 -30.31 -24.27
N ILE A 20 -24.94 -31.25 -24.68
CA ILE A 20 -23.64 -31.45 -24.03
C ILE A 20 -22.75 -30.21 -24.14
N LEU A 21 -22.60 -29.66 -25.34
CA LEU A 21 -21.71 -28.50 -25.56
C LEU A 21 -22.21 -27.25 -24.81
N LEU A 22 -23.53 -27.00 -24.81
CA LEU A 22 -24.13 -25.92 -24.03
C LEU A 22 -23.98 -26.14 -22.52
N GLY A 23 -24.12 -27.39 -22.05
CA GLY A 23 -23.89 -27.74 -20.64
C GLY A 23 -22.44 -27.53 -20.21
N LEU A 24 -21.47 -27.95 -21.04
CA LEU A 24 -20.04 -27.71 -20.80
C LEU A 24 -19.70 -26.23 -20.77
N ALA A 25 -20.29 -25.45 -21.70
CA ALA A 25 -20.12 -24.01 -21.71
C ALA A 25 -20.69 -23.37 -20.44
N ALA A 26 -21.88 -23.76 -20.00
CA ALA A 26 -22.50 -23.26 -18.77
C ALA A 26 -21.65 -23.57 -17.52
N ILE A 27 -21.09 -24.78 -17.42
CA ILE A 27 -20.17 -25.15 -16.33
C ILE A 27 -18.89 -24.28 -16.39
N SER A 28 -18.36 -24.07 -17.59
CA SER A 28 -17.13 -23.28 -17.77
C SER A 28 -17.36 -21.80 -17.41
N THR A 29 -18.49 -21.22 -17.81
CA THR A 29 -18.98 -19.89 -17.40
C THR A 29 -19.07 -19.78 -15.88
N ALA A 30 -19.65 -20.78 -15.22
CA ALA A 30 -19.75 -20.82 -13.77
C ALA A 30 -18.38 -20.87 -13.09
N LEU A 31 -17.46 -21.68 -13.61
CA LEU A 31 -16.08 -21.78 -13.10
C LEU A 31 -15.30 -20.48 -13.29
N SER A 32 -15.38 -19.85 -14.47
CA SER A 32 -14.72 -18.56 -14.72
C SER A 32 -15.27 -17.47 -13.83
N SER A 33 -16.60 -17.42 -13.64
CA SER A 33 -17.25 -16.43 -12.76
C SER A 33 -16.85 -16.63 -11.30
N PHE A 34 -16.79 -17.89 -10.84
CA PHE A 34 -16.32 -18.21 -9.49
C PHE A 34 -14.87 -17.79 -9.27
N GLN A 35 -13.97 -18.10 -10.22
CA GLN A 35 -12.57 -17.71 -10.11
C GLN A 35 -12.39 -16.19 -10.14
N ALA A 36 -13.10 -15.48 -11.02
CA ALA A 36 -13.09 -14.01 -11.04
C ALA A 36 -13.49 -13.44 -9.67
N GLY A 37 -14.58 -13.93 -9.07
CA GLY A 37 -15.03 -13.48 -7.74
C GLY A 37 -14.05 -13.79 -6.61
N MET A 38 -13.32 -14.90 -6.68
CA MET A 38 -12.26 -15.22 -5.70
C MET A 38 -11.07 -14.25 -5.81
N TRP A 39 -10.69 -13.85 -7.03
CA TRP A 39 -9.64 -12.87 -7.26
C TRP A 39 -10.06 -11.45 -6.87
N ASP A 40 -11.32 -11.06 -7.15
CA ASP A 40 -11.92 -9.80 -6.69
C ASP A 40 -11.90 -9.71 -5.15
N GLY A 41 -12.19 -10.82 -4.45
CA GLY A 41 -12.05 -10.90 -2.99
C GLY A 41 -10.61 -10.64 -2.51
N LYS A 42 -9.61 -11.26 -3.15
CA LYS A 42 -8.19 -11.03 -2.82
C LYS A 42 -7.75 -9.59 -3.08
N GLN A 43 -8.20 -9.02 -4.19
CA GLN A 43 -7.96 -7.62 -4.53
C GLN A 43 -8.57 -6.68 -3.49
N ALA A 44 -9.84 -6.89 -3.12
CA ALA A 44 -10.52 -6.06 -2.13
C ALA A 44 -9.82 -6.11 -0.76
N GLU A 45 -9.39 -7.29 -0.33
CA GLU A 45 -8.59 -7.46 0.90
C GLU A 45 -7.26 -6.70 0.81
N ALA A 46 -6.52 -6.88 -0.28
CA ALA A 46 -5.23 -6.22 -0.50
C ALA A 46 -5.37 -4.68 -0.51
N TYR A 47 -6.35 -4.13 -1.22
CA TYR A 47 -6.62 -2.69 -1.20
C TYR A 47 -7.07 -2.18 0.17
N GLY A 48 -7.88 -2.95 0.90
CA GLY A 48 -8.26 -2.63 2.28
C GLY A 48 -7.05 -2.53 3.21
N ARG A 49 -6.12 -3.49 3.11
CA ARG A 49 -4.85 -3.47 3.84
C ARG A 49 -3.96 -2.31 3.42
N ALA A 50 -3.78 -2.10 2.11
CA ALA A 50 -2.95 -1.02 1.57
C ALA A 50 -3.43 0.36 2.04
N ASN A 51 -4.74 0.60 2.07
CA ASN A 51 -5.34 1.84 2.58
C ASN A 51 -5.11 2.02 4.08
N THR A 52 -5.17 0.95 4.86
CA THR A 52 -4.87 0.98 6.30
C THR A 52 -3.40 1.33 6.53
N GLU A 53 -2.49 0.69 5.80
CA GLU A 53 -1.05 0.96 5.83
C GLU A 53 -0.73 2.39 5.39
N ALA A 54 -1.39 2.90 4.34
CA ALA A 54 -1.24 4.29 3.87
C ALA A 54 -1.71 5.31 4.92
N THR A 55 -2.83 5.03 5.59
CA THR A 55 -3.35 5.87 6.66
C THR A 55 -2.37 5.93 7.84
N ALA A 56 -1.79 4.79 8.22
CA ALA A 56 -0.75 4.74 9.24
C ALA A 56 0.51 5.52 8.82
N ALA A 57 0.95 5.37 7.57
CA ALA A 57 2.08 6.10 7.02
C ALA A 57 1.87 7.62 7.08
N ALA A 58 0.67 8.09 6.72
CA ALA A 58 0.29 9.50 6.78
C ALA A 58 0.23 10.03 8.20
N ALA A 59 -0.31 9.24 9.15
CA ALA A 59 -0.35 9.61 10.56
C ALA A 59 1.07 9.75 11.15
N GLU A 60 1.97 8.81 10.86
CA GLU A 60 3.37 8.90 11.29
C GLU A 60 4.10 10.08 10.63
N ARG A 61 3.83 10.37 9.35
CA ARG A 61 4.39 11.56 8.69
C ARG A 61 3.96 12.86 9.36
N ALA A 62 2.68 12.95 9.71
CA ALA A 62 2.13 14.11 10.39
C ALA A 62 2.75 14.29 11.78
N ARG A 63 2.91 13.20 12.55
CA ARG A 63 3.62 13.20 13.84
C ARG A 63 5.04 13.71 13.69
N ALA A 64 5.82 13.12 12.76
CA ALA A 64 7.19 13.54 12.48
C ALA A 64 7.27 15.01 12.09
N THR A 65 6.35 15.51 11.25
CA THR A 65 6.33 16.93 10.84
C THR A 65 6.06 17.86 12.02
N VAL A 66 5.14 17.49 12.93
CA VAL A 66 4.86 18.27 14.14
C VAL A 66 6.06 18.28 15.07
N GLU A 67 6.70 17.14 15.29
CA GLU A 67 7.89 17.03 16.13
C GLU A 67 9.07 17.80 15.54
N MET A 68 9.29 17.71 14.23
CA MET A 68 10.31 18.51 13.54
C MET A 68 10.06 20.01 13.65
N SER A 69 8.80 20.44 13.56
CA SER A 69 8.44 21.86 13.73
C SER A 69 8.69 22.33 15.17
N LYS A 70 8.38 21.46 16.16
CA LYS A 70 8.68 21.71 17.57
C LYS A 70 10.18 21.85 17.80
N ASP A 71 10.98 20.92 17.26
CA ASP A 71 12.44 20.95 17.41
C ASP A 71 13.05 22.19 16.76
N ALA A 72 12.59 22.58 15.56
CA ALA A 72 13.02 23.81 14.91
C ALA A 72 12.69 25.04 15.76
N GLN A 73 11.52 25.09 16.39
CA GLN A 73 11.16 26.19 17.28
C GLN A 73 12.00 26.21 18.56
N ILE A 74 12.33 25.03 19.11
CA ILE A 74 13.24 24.90 20.26
C ILE A 74 14.61 25.42 19.89
N ASP A 75 15.14 25.04 18.73
CA ASP A 75 16.45 25.46 18.26
C ASP A 75 16.53 26.98 18.07
N ILE A 76 15.53 27.57 17.40
CA ILE A 76 15.42 29.04 17.24
C ILE A 76 15.39 29.75 18.61
N THR A 77 14.64 29.20 19.57
CA THR A 77 14.50 29.82 20.91
C THR A 77 15.79 29.68 21.71
N ALA A 78 16.43 28.51 21.66
CA ALA A 78 17.71 28.26 22.32
C ALA A 78 18.81 29.13 21.71
N TYR A 79 18.85 29.29 20.38
CA TYR A 79 19.76 30.21 19.68
C TYR A 79 19.66 31.63 20.24
N GLN A 80 18.43 32.17 20.39
CA GLN A 80 18.21 33.51 20.95
C GLN A 80 18.73 33.64 22.38
N LEU A 81 18.53 32.62 23.21
CA LEU A 81 19.03 32.59 24.59
C LEU A 81 20.56 32.49 24.63
N ILE A 82 21.18 31.70 23.76
CA ILE A 82 22.64 31.57 23.66
C ILE A 82 23.25 32.92 23.30
N GLU A 83 22.72 33.59 22.28
CA GLU A 83 23.11 34.95 21.90
C GLU A 83 22.95 35.94 23.06
N GLN A 84 21.82 35.89 23.79
CA GLN A 84 21.63 36.72 24.98
C GLN A 84 22.68 36.42 26.05
N GLY A 85 23.00 35.14 26.25
CA GLY A 85 24.00 34.67 27.20
C GLY A 85 25.38 35.20 26.87
N LEU A 86 25.80 35.08 25.61
CA LEU A 86 27.07 35.55 25.09
C LEU A 86 27.20 37.07 25.21
N ASN A 87 26.16 37.84 24.82
CA ASN A 87 26.18 39.30 24.86
C ASN A 87 26.20 39.90 26.29
N ASN A 88 25.77 39.14 27.30
CA ASN A 88 25.75 39.58 28.70
C ASN A 88 26.88 38.98 29.55
N ALA A 89 27.79 38.20 28.97
CA ALA A 89 28.81 37.46 29.71
C ALA A 89 29.69 38.36 30.62
N GLU A 90 30.09 39.54 30.14
CA GLU A 90 30.93 40.47 30.91
C GLU A 90 30.11 41.48 31.72
N SER A 91 28.97 41.93 31.18
CA SER A 91 28.18 43.03 31.73
C SER A 91 27.17 42.59 32.80
N ASN A 92 26.60 41.39 32.67
CA ASN A 92 25.64 40.83 33.61
C ASN A 92 25.72 39.29 33.65
N PRO A 93 26.68 38.73 34.43
CA PRO A 93 26.93 37.28 34.48
C PRO A 93 25.72 36.45 34.96
N SER A 94 24.83 37.03 35.78
CA SER A 94 23.62 36.35 36.24
C SER A 94 22.65 36.06 35.09
N VAL A 95 22.43 37.05 34.21
CA VAL A 95 21.63 36.88 32.99
C VAL A 95 22.30 35.90 32.05
N SER A 96 23.64 36.00 31.90
CA SER A 96 24.40 35.08 31.06
C SER A 96 24.19 33.62 31.44
N ASN A 97 24.38 33.30 32.73
CA ASN A 97 24.21 31.95 33.26
C ASN A 97 22.77 31.45 33.11
N SER A 98 21.77 32.27 33.46
CA SER A 98 20.36 31.88 33.34
C SER A 98 19.97 31.61 31.89
N SER A 99 20.44 32.41 30.93
CA SER A 99 20.18 32.17 29.51
C SER A 99 20.77 30.84 29.02
N PHE A 100 22.01 30.52 29.39
CA PHE A 100 22.62 29.23 29.05
C PHE A 100 21.92 28.05 29.72
N GLU A 101 21.49 28.19 30.97
CA GLU A 101 20.74 27.15 31.69
C GLU A 101 19.40 26.84 31.00
N ILE A 102 18.65 27.88 30.60
CA ILE A 102 17.37 27.68 29.89
C ILE A 102 17.61 27.06 28.51
N ALA A 103 18.63 27.50 27.76
CA ALA A 103 18.98 26.90 26.48
C ALA A 103 19.37 25.41 26.61
N SER A 104 20.18 25.08 27.63
CA SER A 104 20.54 23.71 27.97
C SER A 104 19.31 22.87 28.30
N TYR A 105 18.38 23.38 29.11
CA TYR A 105 17.12 22.71 29.42
C TYR A 105 16.28 22.45 28.17
N LEU A 106 16.14 23.43 27.28
CA LEU A 106 15.41 23.30 26.03
C LEU A 106 15.96 22.16 25.15
N TYR A 107 17.28 22.11 24.96
CA TYR A 107 17.89 21.05 24.17
C TYR A 107 17.82 19.67 24.86
N THR A 108 18.14 19.59 26.14
CA THR A 108 18.22 18.30 26.84
C THR A 108 16.86 17.68 27.16
N ARG A 109 15.85 18.50 27.47
CA ARG A 109 14.54 18.03 27.97
C ARG A 109 13.41 18.16 26.95
N GLN A 110 13.45 19.15 26.06
CA GLN A 110 12.34 19.42 25.15
C GLN A 110 12.57 18.94 23.72
N MET A 111 13.81 19.02 23.22
CA MET A 111 14.15 18.60 21.86
C MET A 111 14.12 17.06 21.72
N SER A 112 13.70 16.57 20.56
CA SER A 112 13.78 15.14 20.24
C SER A 112 15.21 14.61 20.32
N ASP A 113 15.36 13.29 20.44
CA ASP A 113 16.68 12.63 20.42
C ASP A 113 17.38 12.82 19.07
N ALA A 114 16.61 12.74 17.97
CA ALA A 114 17.13 12.93 16.62
C ALA A 114 17.65 14.36 16.42
N GLY A 115 16.89 15.37 16.87
CA GLY A 115 17.30 16.78 16.77
C GLY A 115 18.53 17.08 17.61
N TYR A 116 18.56 16.60 18.86
CA TYR A 116 19.70 16.76 19.76
C TYR A 116 21.00 16.16 19.18
N LYS A 117 20.88 14.96 18.60
CA LYS A 117 21.99 14.26 17.94
C LYS A 117 22.46 14.99 16.68
N ALA A 118 21.55 15.55 15.88
CA ALA A 118 21.89 16.30 14.67
C ALA A 118 22.70 17.57 15.00
N LEU A 119 22.33 18.27 16.08
CA LEU A 119 23.11 19.39 16.62
C LEU A 119 24.49 18.94 17.15
N GLY A 120 24.74 17.64 17.32
CA GLY A 120 26.01 17.09 17.78
C GLY A 120 26.33 17.48 19.22
N LEU A 121 25.28 17.63 20.03
CA LEU A 121 25.39 17.94 21.45
C LEU A 121 25.85 16.70 22.23
N PRO A 122 26.56 16.85 23.37
CA PRO A 122 27.10 15.75 24.14
C PRO A 122 26.00 14.83 24.70
N PRO A 123 25.95 13.54 24.35
CA PRO A 123 24.88 12.64 24.78
C PRO A 123 24.82 12.46 26.31
N GLU A 124 25.91 12.76 27.02
CA GLU A 124 25.99 12.74 28.48
C GLU A 124 25.02 13.72 29.13
N ALA A 125 24.80 14.89 28.52
CA ALA A 125 23.92 15.92 29.09
C ALA A 125 22.42 15.56 29.00
N LYS A 126 22.04 14.59 28.15
CA LYS A 126 20.67 14.08 28.07
C LYS A 126 20.39 12.93 29.06
N LYS A 127 21.41 12.35 29.71
CA LYS A 127 21.23 11.25 30.66
C LYS A 127 20.55 11.74 31.93
N ASP A 128 19.50 11.06 32.37
CA ASP A 128 18.75 11.45 33.59
C ASP A 128 19.52 11.18 34.90
N SER A 129 20.70 10.55 34.80
CA SER A 129 21.52 10.10 35.94
C SER A 129 22.54 11.13 36.47
N GLY A 130 22.69 12.28 35.80
CA GLY A 130 23.59 13.37 36.24
C GLY A 130 22.84 14.44 37.03
N ASP A 131 23.52 15.07 38.00
CA ASP A 131 23.01 16.23 38.73
C ASP A 131 22.89 17.44 37.77
N ASP A 132 21.98 18.38 38.04
CA ASP A 132 21.71 19.51 37.12
C ASP A 132 22.94 20.41 36.91
N GLU A 133 23.87 20.48 37.87
CA GLU A 133 25.18 21.15 37.71
C GLU A 133 26.08 20.44 36.69
N GLU A 134 26.11 19.09 36.66
CA GLU A 134 26.95 18.32 35.74
C GLU A 134 26.46 18.45 34.29
N LYS A 135 25.13 18.51 34.10
CA LYS A 135 24.51 18.74 32.78
C LYS A 135 24.79 20.15 32.25
N THR A 136 24.74 21.14 33.14
CA THR A 136 25.06 22.54 32.80
C THR A 136 26.55 22.69 32.45
N GLU A 137 27.43 22.00 33.19
CA GLU A 137 28.86 21.96 32.87
C GLU A 137 29.18 21.23 31.55
N ALA A 138 28.37 20.24 31.16
CA ALA A 138 28.51 19.55 29.89
C ALA A 138 28.02 20.39 28.68
N LEU A 139 27.19 21.40 28.91
CA LEU A 139 26.63 22.30 27.89
C LEU A 139 27.00 23.76 28.16
N LYS A 140 28.31 24.04 28.21
CA LYS A 140 28.84 25.42 28.33
C LYS A 140 28.51 26.28 27.10
N GLY A 141 28.60 27.60 27.27
CA GLY A 141 28.34 28.57 26.21
C GLY A 141 29.06 28.29 24.88
N ASP A 142 30.31 27.82 24.89
CA ASP A 142 31.06 27.46 23.67
C ASP A 142 30.50 26.22 22.95
N ILE A 143 29.97 25.24 23.68
CA ILE A 143 29.35 24.04 23.09
C ILE A 143 27.99 24.42 22.49
N LEU A 144 27.22 25.22 23.23
CA LEU A 144 25.94 25.74 22.79
C LEU A 144 26.08 26.65 21.55
N ASP A 145 27.08 27.52 21.51
CA ASP A 145 27.41 28.36 20.36
C ASP A 145 27.78 27.54 19.11
N LYS A 146 28.55 26.46 19.28
CA LYS A 146 28.86 25.56 18.15
C LYS A 146 27.63 24.82 17.63
N ALA A 147 26.73 24.42 18.53
CA ALA A 147 25.49 23.75 18.16
C ALA A 147 24.52 24.71 17.45
N SER A 148 24.43 25.96 17.91
CA SER A 148 23.55 26.99 17.34
C SER A 148 23.90 27.36 15.90
N ASN A 149 25.14 27.13 15.49
CA ASN A 149 25.63 27.35 14.12
C ASN A 149 25.30 26.22 13.13
N LYS A 150 24.63 25.14 13.58
CA LYS A 150 24.21 24.05 12.69
C LYS A 150 22.78 24.26 12.19
N ASP A 151 22.57 23.99 10.91
CA ASP A 151 21.24 23.97 10.32
C ASP A 151 20.54 22.64 10.61
N LEU A 152 19.69 22.63 11.64
CA LEU A 152 18.91 21.46 12.01
C LEU A 152 17.87 21.09 10.94
N VAL A 153 17.19 22.08 10.36
CA VAL A 153 16.10 21.85 9.39
C VAL A 153 16.65 21.34 8.06
N GLY A 154 17.85 21.75 7.69
CA GLY A 154 18.58 21.28 6.52
C GLY A 154 19.35 19.97 6.69
N ASP A 155 19.45 19.42 7.91
CA ASP A 155 20.23 18.19 8.15
C ASP A 155 19.54 16.95 7.55
N GLU A 156 20.11 16.41 6.47
CA GLU A 156 19.54 15.27 5.75
C GLU A 156 19.41 14.01 6.62
N ASN A 157 20.33 13.79 7.57
CA ASN A 157 20.28 12.61 8.43
C ASN A 157 19.14 12.71 9.44
N TYR A 158 18.93 13.90 9.99
CA TYR A 158 17.80 14.21 10.86
C TYR A 158 16.47 14.02 10.14
N LEU A 159 16.31 14.63 8.95
CA LEU A 159 15.09 14.47 8.14
C LEU A 159 14.81 13.00 7.83
N LYS A 160 15.85 12.24 7.47
CA LYS A 160 15.75 10.81 7.18
C LYS A 160 15.37 10.00 8.41
N GLU A 161 15.98 10.28 9.57
CA GLU A 161 15.67 9.59 10.83
C GLU A 161 14.22 9.84 11.26
N MET A 162 13.75 11.09 11.16
CA MET A 162 12.38 11.49 11.50
C MET A 162 11.33 10.86 10.57
N LEU A 163 11.63 10.75 9.27
CA LEU A 163 10.68 10.24 8.27
C LEU A 163 10.80 8.73 8.02
N ALA A 164 11.84 8.07 8.51
CA ALA A 164 12.13 6.66 8.23
C ALA A 164 10.92 5.74 8.45
N LYS A 165 10.18 5.95 9.55
CA LYS A 165 9.03 5.10 9.87
C LYS A 165 7.86 5.30 8.91
N SER A 166 7.58 6.56 8.55
CA SER A 166 6.52 6.87 7.58
C SER A 166 6.88 6.32 6.20
N ASP A 167 8.13 6.47 5.78
CA ASP A 167 8.61 6.01 4.49
C ASP A 167 8.59 4.46 4.40
N GLU A 168 8.94 3.77 5.48
CA GLU A 168 8.81 2.30 5.59
C GLU A 168 7.35 1.85 5.42
N LEU A 169 6.41 2.45 6.16
CA LEU A 169 4.98 2.13 6.08
C LEU A 169 4.41 2.45 4.69
N ASN A 170 4.85 3.55 4.09
CA ASN A 170 4.43 3.93 2.75
C ASN A 170 4.94 2.95 1.69
N ALA A 171 6.19 2.49 1.82
CA ALA A 171 6.75 1.45 0.95
C ALA A 171 6.00 0.11 1.11
N GLN A 172 5.63 -0.25 2.34
CA GLN A 172 4.80 -1.42 2.61
C GLN A 172 3.42 -1.29 1.95
N SER A 173 2.75 -0.15 2.11
CA SER A 173 1.45 0.14 1.49
C SER A 173 1.50 -0.02 -0.03
N GLN A 174 2.53 0.51 -0.69
CA GLN A 174 2.69 0.37 -2.14
C GLN A 174 2.90 -1.08 -2.58
N LYS A 175 3.62 -1.88 -1.78
CA LYS A 175 3.78 -3.31 -2.04
C LYS A 175 2.44 -4.04 -1.95
N THR A 176 1.67 -3.80 -0.90
CA THR A 176 0.34 -4.42 -0.71
C THR A 176 -0.65 -3.94 -1.79
N PHE A 177 -0.57 -2.67 -2.20
CA PHE A 177 -1.38 -2.15 -3.29
C PHE A 177 -1.08 -2.86 -4.61
N LYS A 178 0.21 -3.14 -4.88
CA LYS A 178 0.62 -3.91 -6.06
C LYS A 178 0.08 -5.34 -6.02
N GLU A 179 0.08 -5.99 -4.85
CA GLU A 179 -0.56 -7.32 -4.69
C GLU A 179 -2.06 -7.27 -5.08
N GLY A 180 -2.75 -6.17 -4.74
CA GLY A 180 -4.14 -5.92 -5.17
C GLY A 180 -4.29 -5.75 -6.68
N ASN A 181 -3.38 -5.01 -7.33
CA ASN A 181 -3.36 -4.88 -8.79
C ASN A 181 -3.14 -6.24 -9.49
N ASP A 182 -2.18 -7.03 -9.01
CA ASP A 182 -1.87 -8.34 -9.58
C ASP A 182 -3.07 -9.31 -9.44
N ALA A 183 -3.83 -9.19 -8.34
CA ALA A 183 -5.07 -9.91 -8.13
C ALA A 183 -6.20 -9.44 -9.07
N ASN A 184 -6.40 -8.12 -9.22
CA ASN A 184 -7.35 -7.54 -10.16
C ASN A 184 -7.10 -8.03 -11.59
N ASP A 185 -5.85 -7.88 -12.05
CA ASP A 185 -5.42 -8.29 -13.38
C ASP A 185 -5.65 -9.78 -13.64
N THR A 186 -5.63 -10.61 -12.59
CA THR A 186 -5.96 -12.02 -12.70
C THR A 186 -7.46 -12.26 -12.76
N GLY A 187 -8.25 -11.58 -11.92
CA GLY A 187 -9.70 -11.61 -11.93
C GLY A 187 -10.29 -11.21 -13.29
N ASP A 188 -9.80 -10.11 -13.85
CA ASP A 188 -10.22 -9.58 -15.17
C ASP A 188 -10.00 -10.60 -16.29
N LYS A 189 -8.95 -11.43 -16.22
CA LYS A 189 -8.70 -12.49 -17.21
C LYS A 189 -9.74 -13.60 -17.13
N PHE A 190 -10.19 -13.96 -15.93
CA PHE A 190 -11.30 -14.91 -15.78
C PHE A 190 -12.64 -14.29 -16.24
N GLU A 191 -12.86 -13.00 -16.00
CA GLU A 191 -14.04 -12.30 -16.52
C GLU A 191 -14.04 -12.25 -18.07
N LEU A 192 -12.88 -12.03 -18.69
CA LEU A 192 -12.74 -12.15 -20.14
C LEU A 192 -13.11 -13.55 -20.66
N ALA A 193 -12.67 -14.61 -19.98
CA ALA A 193 -13.03 -15.98 -20.35
C ALA A 193 -14.56 -16.18 -20.27
N ASN A 194 -15.20 -15.63 -19.23
CA ASN A 194 -16.66 -15.66 -19.06
C ASN A 194 -17.40 -15.02 -20.25
N VAL A 195 -16.95 -13.84 -20.71
CA VAL A 195 -17.52 -13.17 -21.88
C VAL A 195 -17.38 -14.04 -23.14
N LEU A 196 -16.21 -14.66 -23.34
CA LEU A 196 -15.97 -15.55 -24.48
C LEU A 196 -16.83 -16.83 -24.43
N PHE A 197 -17.08 -17.38 -23.24
CA PHE A 197 -18.03 -18.48 -23.07
C PHE A 197 -19.45 -18.07 -23.45
N ALA A 198 -19.90 -16.87 -23.05
CA ALA A 198 -21.22 -16.36 -23.45
C ALA A 198 -21.34 -16.21 -24.98
N VAL A 199 -20.30 -15.73 -25.66
CA VAL A 199 -20.26 -15.67 -27.13
C VAL A 199 -20.36 -17.08 -27.74
N SER A 200 -19.63 -18.05 -27.22
CA SER A 200 -19.71 -19.44 -27.68
C SER A 200 -21.12 -20.02 -27.49
N MET A 201 -21.72 -19.85 -26.30
CA MET A 201 -23.09 -20.29 -26.00
C MET A 201 -24.10 -19.65 -26.94
N PHE A 202 -23.95 -18.38 -27.28
CA PHE A 202 -24.83 -17.70 -28.21
C PHE A 202 -24.84 -18.36 -29.60
N PHE A 203 -23.66 -18.63 -30.17
CA PHE A 203 -23.56 -19.32 -31.47
C PHE A 203 -24.13 -20.74 -31.41
N MET A 204 -23.84 -21.48 -30.34
CA MET A 204 -24.41 -22.83 -30.14
C MET A 204 -25.93 -22.80 -29.93
N GLY A 205 -26.46 -21.77 -29.27
CA GLY A 205 -27.89 -21.56 -29.10
C GLY A 205 -28.61 -21.25 -30.41
N ILE A 206 -28.01 -20.42 -31.27
CA ILE A 206 -28.55 -20.14 -32.63
C ILE A 206 -28.56 -21.42 -33.47
N ALA A 207 -27.59 -22.33 -33.30
CA ALA A 207 -27.53 -23.58 -34.04
C ALA A 207 -28.84 -24.40 -33.90
N LEU A 208 -29.52 -24.31 -32.75
CA LEU A 208 -30.78 -25.01 -32.47
C LEU A 208 -31.97 -24.50 -33.31
N VAL A 209 -31.89 -23.29 -33.87
CA VAL A 209 -32.97 -22.68 -34.66
C VAL A 209 -32.97 -23.19 -36.10
N PHE A 210 -31.83 -23.66 -36.61
CA PHE A 210 -31.71 -24.11 -37.99
C PHE A 210 -32.33 -25.50 -38.21
N LYS A 211 -33.16 -25.61 -39.25
CA LYS A 211 -33.81 -26.87 -39.65
C LYS A 211 -33.05 -27.66 -40.72
N THR A 212 -31.93 -27.14 -41.21
CA THR A 212 -31.11 -27.71 -42.29
C THR A 212 -29.74 -28.14 -41.77
N GLU A 213 -28.91 -28.75 -42.63
CA GLU A 213 -27.52 -29.13 -42.33
C GLU A 213 -26.62 -27.97 -41.84
N ILE A 214 -27.07 -26.72 -42.01
CA ILE A 214 -26.42 -25.53 -41.46
C ILE A 214 -26.32 -25.61 -39.92
N LYS A 215 -27.27 -26.29 -39.26
CA LYS A 215 -27.27 -26.49 -37.80
C LYS A 215 -25.97 -27.08 -37.29
N TRP A 216 -25.42 -28.08 -37.98
CA TRP A 216 -24.14 -28.71 -37.63
C TRP A 216 -22.95 -27.79 -37.84
N LYS A 217 -22.93 -27.02 -38.93
CA LYS A 217 -21.84 -26.07 -39.22
C LYS A 217 -21.74 -24.98 -38.16
N VAL A 218 -22.88 -24.42 -37.76
CA VAL A 218 -22.94 -23.38 -36.72
C VAL A 218 -22.60 -23.97 -35.34
N LEU A 219 -23.09 -25.18 -35.02
CA LEU A 219 -22.77 -25.85 -33.76
C LEU A 219 -21.26 -26.12 -33.64
N ILE A 220 -20.63 -26.63 -34.71
CA ILE A 220 -19.18 -26.90 -34.73
C ILE A 220 -18.41 -25.59 -34.59
N ALA A 221 -18.81 -24.52 -35.28
CA ALA A 221 -18.17 -23.21 -35.15
C ALA A 221 -18.26 -22.70 -33.70
N GLY A 222 -19.44 -22.76 -33.07
CA GLY A 222 -19.63 -22.40 -31.66
C GLY A 222 -18.79 -23.26 -30.71
N GLY A 223 -18.71 -24.57 -30.97
CA GLY A 223 -17.88 -25.50 -30.21
C GLY A 223 -16.38 -25.25 -30.37
N LEU A 224 -15.89 -24.83 -31.54
CA LEU A 224 -14.49 -24.42 -31.72
C LEU A 224 -14.19 -23.13 -30.94
N ILE A 225 -15.13 -22.17 -30.95
CA ILE A 225 -15.02 -20.94 -30.14
C ILE A 225 -14.98 -21.29 -28.65
N LEU A 226 -15.66 -22.34 -28.19
CA LEU A 226 -15.66 -22.80 -26.79
C LEU A 226 -14.26 -23.20 -26.29
N ILE A 227 -13.44 -23.80 -27.17
CA ILE A 227 -12.12 -24.33 -26.81
C ILE A 227 -11.15 -23.20 -26.44
N VAL A 228 -11.26 -22.04 -27.09
CA VAL A 228 -10.35 -20.90 -26.89
C VAL A 228 -10.35 -20.39 -25.44
N PRO A 229 -11.48 -19.95 -24.85
CA PRO A 229 -11.51 -19.51 -23.46
C PRO A 229 -11.21 -20.63 -22.47
N PHE A 230 -11.56 -21.88 -22.79
CA PHE A 230 -11.22 -23.01 -21.94
C PHE A 230 -9.70 -23.22 -21.83
N VAL A 231 -8.99 -23.26 -22.96
CA VAL A 231 -7.53 -23.38 -22.98
C VAL A 231 -6.89 -22.15 -22.34
N TYR A 232 -7.39 -20.95 -22.64
CA TYR A 232 -6.91 -19.71 -22.01
C TYR A 232 -7.01 -19.77 -20.48
N MET A 233 -8.16 -20.19 -19.94
CA MET A 233 -8.39 -20.32 -18.50
C MET A 233 -7.42 -21.32 -17.84
N LEU A 234 -7.02 -22.39 -18.54
CA LEU A 234 -6.02 -23.34 -18.02
C LEU A 234 -4.61 -22.74 -17.89
N THR A 235 -4.33 -21.60 -18.53
CA THR A 235 -3.03 -20.90 -18.40
C THR A 235 -3.00 -19.89 -17.26
N LEU A 236 -4.15 -19.57 -16.65
CA LEU A 236 -4.27 -18.59 -15.58
C LEU A 236 -3.95 -19.21 -14.21
N PRO A 237 -3.54 -18.41 -13.21
CA PRO A 237 -3.40 -18.91 -11.85
C PRO A 237 -4.76 -19.15 -11.19
N TRP A 238 -4.96 -20.37 -10.70
CA TRP A 238 -6.18 -20.78 -10.01
C TRP A 238 -6.06 -20.53 -8.50
N THR A 239 -7.20 -20.35 -7.82
CA THR A 239 -7.21 -19.95 -6.40
C THR A 239 -7.19 -21.09 -5.38
N PHE A 240 -7.27 -22.35 -5.81
CA PHE A 240 -7.24 -23.55 -4.96
C PHE A 240 -5.94 -24.35 -5.10
#